data_AF-A0AAU7SHG0-F1
#
_entry.id   AF-A0AAU7SHG0-F1
#
_cell.length_a   1.000
_cell.length_b   1.000
_cell.length_c   1.000
_cell.angle_alpha   90.00
_cell.angle_beta   90.00
_cell.angle_gamma   90.00
#
_symmetry.space_group_name_H-M   'P 1'
#
loop_
_entity.id
_entity.type
_entity.pdbx_description
1 polymer ?
#
loop_
_entity_poly.entity_id
_entity_poly.type
_entity_poly.pdbx_seq_one_letter_code
_entity_poly.pdbx_strand_id
1 'polypeptide(L)'
;MTKGRLDLLLDGLGIKLVPVHRRRAPAESHARGTMQEIRGRYGDGHLVFVLRCIRQTGGNRDELWSDTIGAISDVLAQRQDWALQRPGDLLGAFDDIALATLRTDAVARRPWPVRATLRTLIYQELEKRLDAPVRLAV
;
A
#
# COMPACT_ATOMS: atom_id res chain seq x y z
N MET A 1 -14.59 5.32 -25.04
CA MET A 1 -14.78 5.41 -23.58
C MET A 1 -13.81 6.45 -23.04
N THR A 2 -14.31 7.56 -22.51
CA THR A 2 -13.50 8.58 -21.85
C THR A 2 -12.86 7.97 -20.61
N LYS A 3 -11.54 8.13 -20.42
CA LYS A 3 -10.85 7.60 -19.23
C LYS A 3 -11.46 8.24 -17.97
N GLY A 4 -11.81 7.42 -16.98
CA GLY A 4 -12.30 7.93 -15.71
C GLY A 4 -11.18 8.64 -14.95
N ARG A 5 -11.54 9.54 -14.02
CA ARG A 5 -10.58 10.23 -13.14
C ARG A 5 -9.63 9.27 -12.40
N LEU A 6 -10.09 8.05 -12.09
CA LEU A 6 -9.22 7.03 -11.48
C LEU A 6 -8.15 6.57 -12.45
N ASP A 7 -8.53 6.27 -13.70
CA ASP A 7 -7.61 5.76 -14.70
C ASP A 7 -6.53 6.80 -15.03
N LEU A 8 -6.89 8.10 -15.10
CA LEU A 8 -5.92 9.19 -15.28
C LEU A 8 -4.90 9.29 -14.13
N LEU A 9 -5.36 9.13 -12.89
CA LEU A 9 -4.51 9.14 -11.70
C LEU A 9 -3.53 7.96 -11.72
N LEU A 10 -4.03 6.78 -12.05
CA LEU A 10 -3.23 5.55 -12.10
C LEU A 10 -2.24 5.54 -13.26
N ASP A 11 -2.61 6.11 -14.41
CA ASP A 11 -1.71 6.29 -15.56
C ASP A 11 -0.47 7.11 -15.15
N GLY A 12 -0.63 8.16 -14.32
CA GLY A 12 0.48 8.94 -13.78
C GLY A 12 1.41 8.18 -12.84
N LEU A 13 0.99 7.03 -12.32
CA LEU A 13 1.78 6.11 -11.50
C LEU A 13 2.27 4.88 -12.28
N GLY A 14 1.96 4.80 -13.58
CA GLY A 14 2.21 3.64 -14.42
C GLY A 14 1.46 2.39 -13.97
N ILE A 15 0.29 2.55 -13.33
CA ILE A 15 -0.57 1.45 -12.89
C ILE A 15 -1.72 1.28 -13.87
N LYS A 16 -2.00 0.04 -14.27
CA LYS A 16 -3.14 -0.28 -15.14
C LYS A 16 -4.16 -1.15 -14.43
N LEU A 17 -5.43 -0.75 -14.47
CA LEU A 17 -6.53 -1.59 -14.02
C LEU A 17 -6.96 -2.56 -15.11
N VAL A 18 -6.94 -3.86 -14.80
CA VAL A 18 -7.36 -4.93 -15.71
C VAL A 18 -8.54 -5.71 -15.13
N PRO A 19 -9.41 -6.29 -15.97
CA PRO A 19 -10.52 -7.10 -15.49
C PRO A 19 -10.05 -8.43 -14.89
N VAL A 20 -10.80 -8.97 -13.92
CA VAL A 20 -10.42 -10.15 -13.11
C VAL A 20 -10.21 -11.45 -13.92
N HIS A 21 -10.80 -11.56 -15.10
CA HIS A 21 -10.64 -12.74 -15.98
C HIS A 21 -9.31 -12.74 -16.74
N ARG A 22 -8.58 -11.62 -16.76
CA ARG A 22 -7.27 -11.51 -17.40
C ARG A 22 -6.19 -11.69 -16.35
N ARG A 23 -5.17 -12.50 -16.64
CA ARG A 23 -3.96 -12.58 -15.80
C ARG A 23 -3.27 -11.21 -15.76
N ARG A 24 -3.02 -10.71 -14.55
CA ARG A 24 -2.26 -9.48 -14.33
C ARG A 24 -0.79 -9.63 -14.79
N ALA A 25 -0.29 -8.60 -15.47
CA ALA A 25 1.12 -8.38 -15.70
C ALA A 25 1.71 -7.46 -14.60
N PRO A 26 3.04 -7.22 -14.59
CA PRO A 26 3.65 -6.25 -13.71
C PRO A 26 3.00 -4.86 -13.81
N ALA A 27 2.90 -4.16 -12.68
CA ALA A 27 2.18 -2.89 -12.54
C ALA A 27 0.69 -2.90 -12.98
N GLU A 28 0.06 -4.07 -13.09
CA GLU A 28 -1.38 -4.20 -13.30
C GLU A 28 -2.12 -4.62 -12.01
N SER A 29 -3.36 -4.17 -11.84
CA SER A 29 -4.19 -4.49 -10.67
C SER A 29 -5.65 -4.77 -11.05
N HIS A 30 -6.29 -5.65 -10.27
CA HIS A 30 -7.74 -5.86 -10.31
C HIS A 30 -8.49 -5.02 -9.26
N ALA A 31 -7.77 -4.32 -8.39
CA ALA A 31 -8.32 -3.69 -7.19
C ALA A 31 -9.07 -2.37 -7.45
N ARG A 32 -9.81 -2.26 -8.57
CA ARG A 32 -10.58 -1.06 -8.94
C ARG A 32 -11.54 -0.65 -7.81
N GLY A 33 -12.28 -1.60 -7.27
CA GLY A 33 -13.25 -1.36 -6.20
C GLY A 33 -12.58 -0.77 -4.95
N THR A 34 -11.50 -1.39 -4.48
CA THR A 34 -10.74 -0.90 -3.31
C THR A 34 -10.16 0.50 -3.55
N MET A 35 -9.59 0.78 -4.73
CA MET A 35 -9.06 2.10 -5.04
C MET A 35 -10.17 3.16 -5.11
N GLN A 36 -11.34 2.82 -5.65
CA GLN A 36 -12.50 3.71 -5.65
C GLN A 36 -13.01 4.00 -4.24
N GLU A 37 -13.08 2.98 -3.38
CA GLU A 37 -13.48 3.11 -1.98
C GLU A 37 -12.53 4.04 -1.21
N ILE A 38 -11.22 3.79 -1.30
CA ILE A 38 -10.19 4.61 -0.65
C ILE A 38 -10.29 6.06 -1.13
N ARG A 39 -10.42 6.26 -2.44
CA ARG A 39 -10.55 7.60 -3.02
C ARG A 39 -11.82 8.31 -2.56
N GLY A 40 -12.94 7.59 -2.49
CA GLY A 40 -14.20 8.15 -2.00
C GLY A 40 -14.13 8.54 -0.52
N ARG A 41 -13.35 7.81 0.27
CA ARG A 41 -13.23 8.01 1.72
C ARG A 41 -12.18 9.05 2.13
N TYR A 42 -11.02 9.04 1.48
CA TYR A 42 -9.84 9.82 1.87
C TYR A 42 -9.33 10.77 0.78
N GLY A 43 -9.92 10.73 -0.42
CA GLY A 43 -9.54 11.58 -1.55
C GLY A 43 -8.39 11.05 -2.41
N ASP A 44 -8.11 11.77 -3.49
CA ASP A 44 -7.12 11.40 -4.51
C ASP A 44 -5.70 11.39 -3.93
N GLY A 45 -5.35 12.38 -3.10
CA GLY A 45 -4.00 12.52 -2.53
C GLY A 45 -3.60 11.33 -1.67
N HIS A 46 -4.52 10.84 -0.82
CA HIS A 46 -4.30 9.66 0.01
C HIS A 46 -4.08 8.40 -0.84
N LEU A 47 -4.92 8.20 -1.85
CA LEU A 47 -4.76 7.06 -2.77
C LEU A 47 -3.41 7.11 -3.50
N VAL A 48 -3.01 8.28 -4.02
CA VAL A 48 -1.71 8.45 -4.68
C VAL A 48 -0.57 8.08 -3.74
N PHE A 49 -0.64 8.53 -2.49
CA PHE A 49 0.42 8.27 -1.51
C PHE A 49 0.51 6.79 -1.13
N VAL A 50 -0.63 6.13 -0.90
CA VAL A 50 -0.70 4.66 -0.70
C VAL A 50 -0.04 3.91 -1.85
N LEU A 51 -0.36 4.28 -3.10
CA LEU A 51 0.17 3.61 -4.28
C LEU A 51 1.66 3.90 -4.50
N ARG A 52 2.15 5.07 -4.09
CA ARG A 52 3.59 5.39 -4.10
C ARG A 52 4.39 4.50 -3.15
N CYS A 53 3.86 4.22 -1.95
CA CYS A 53 4.48 3.29 -1.00
C CYS A 53 4.72 1.89 -1.60
N ILE A 54 3.91 1.48 -2.58
CA ILE A 54 4.04 0.20 -3.29
C ILE A 54 4.93 0.33 -4.53
N ARG A 55 4.71 1.37 -5.36
CA ARG A 55 5.30 1.47 -6.70
C ARG A 55 6.70 2.05 -6.74
N GLN A 56 7.01 2.96 -5.82
CA GLN A 56 8.32 3.61 -5.80
C GLN A 56 9.36 2.78 -5.08
N THR A 57 8.94 1.68 -4.46
CA THR A 57 9.82 0.77 -3.73
C THR A 57 10.23 -0.41 -4.61
N GLY A 58 11.54 -0.64 -4.73
CA GLY A 58 12.12 -1.50 -5.77
C GLY A 58 11.58 -2.94 -5.76
N GLY A 59 11.34 -3.47 -4.55
CA GLY A 59 10.89 -4.85 -4.32
C GLY A 59 9.36 -5.06 -4.31
N ASN A 60 8.55 -4.01 -4.24
CA ASN A 60 7.10 -4.15 -4.02
C ASN A 60 6.24 -3.75 -5.22
N ARG A 61 6.84 -3.41 -6.36
CA ARG A 61 6.16 -2.82 -7.53
C ARG A 61 4.91 -3.58 -8.01
N ASP A 62 4.88 -4.89 -7.79
CA ASP A 62 3.79 -5.78 -8.22
C ASP A 62 2.82 -6.19 -7.10
N GLU A 63 3.01 -5.67 -5.88
CA GLU A 63 2.15 -5.91 -4.71
C GLU A 63 0.87 -5.03 -4.73
N LEU A 64 0.32 -4.81 -5.92
CA LEU A 64 -0.91 -4.06 -6.18
C LEU A 64 -2.17 -4.92 -5.96
N TRP A 65 -2.23 -5.62 -4.83
CA TRP A 65 -3.40 -6.41 -4.41
C TRP A 65 -4.40 -5.56 -3.62
N SER A 66 -5.69 -5.93 -3.68
CA SER A 66 -6.74 -5.25 -2.90
C SER A 66 -6.44 -5.26 -1.41
N ASP A 67 -6.01 -6.40 -0.87
CA ASP A 67 -5.67 -6.51 0.55
C ASP A 67 -4.47 -5.65 0.93
N THR A 68 -3.41 -5.62 0.10
CA THR A 68 -2.21 -4.82 0.34
C THR A 68 -2.51 -3.33 0.28
N ILE A 69 -3.18 -2.88 -0.79
CA ILE A 69 -3.57 -1.47 -0.96
C ILE A 69 -4.49 -1.02 0.20
N GLY A 70 -5.46 -1.85 0.56
CA GLY A 70 -6.36 -1.58 1.68
C GLY A 70 -5.63 -1.52 3.02
N ALA A 71 -4.74 -2.47 3.30
CA ALA A 71 -3.98 -2.53 4.54
C ALA A 71 -3.06 -1.32 4.73
N ILE A 72 -2.33 -0.90 3.68
CA ILE A 72 -1.51 0.31 3.72
C ILE A 72 -2.40 1.53 3.97
N SER A 73 -3.52 1.64 3.24
CA SER A 73 -4.46 2.76 3.43
C SER A 73 -4.98 2.85 4.86
N ASP A 74 -5.30 1.71 5.50
CA ASP A 74 -5.75 1.67 6.89
C ASP A 74 -4.67 2.17 7.86
N VAL A 75 -3.42 1.74 7.67
CA VAL A 75 -2.29 2.20 8.51
C VAL A 75 -2.08 3.70 8.36
N LEU A 76 -2.06 4.21 7.13
CA LEU A 76 -1.83 5.64 6.88
C LEU A 76 -3.01 6.51 7.35
N ALA A 77 -4.23 5.99 7.29
CA ALA A 77 -5.39 6.68 7.85
C ALA A 77 -5.34 6.75 9.38
N GLN A 78 -4.78 5.73 10.04
CA GLN A 78 -4.63 5.66 11.49
C GLN A 78 -3.44 6.48 12.01
N ARG A 79 -2.30 6.44 11.32
CA ARG A 79 -1.04 7.13 11.69
C ARG A 79 -0.75 8.26 10.71
N GLN A 80 -1.61 9.26 10.73
CA GLN A 80 -1.43 10.46 9.89
C GLN A 80 -0.16 11.23 10.23
N ASP A 81 0.36 11.09 11.45
CA ASP A 81 1.64 11.66 11.86
C ASP A 81 2.80 11.16 10.99
N TRP A 82 2.84 9.87 10.65
CA TRP A 82 3.83 9.33 9.72
C TRP A 82 3.64 9.92 8.32
N ALA A 83 2.40 9.93 7.81
CA ALA A 83 2.12 10.35 6.45
C ALA A 83 2.32 11.86 6.21
N LEU A 84 1.99 12.69 7.20
CA LEU A 84 2.02 14.16 7.07
C LEU A 84 3.35 14.77 7.51
N GLN A 85 3.98 14.24 8.56
CA GLN A 85 5.19 14.84 9.13
C GLN A 85 6.47 14.17 8.64
N ARG A 86 6.41 12.87 8.31
CA ARG A 86 7.57 12.04 7.97
C ARG A 86 7.38 11.25 6.65
N PRO A 87 6.90 11.88 5.56
CA PRO A 87 6.59 11.16 4.32
C PRO A 87 7.83 10.52 3.67
N GLY A 88 9.01 11.13 3.80
CA GLY A 88 10.26 10.59 3.29
C GLY A 88 10.69 9.31 4.02
N ASP A 89 10.72 9.37 5.36
CA ASP A 89 11.08 8.22 6.20
C ASP A 89 10.11 7.05 6.01
N LEU A 90 8.82 7.35 5.86
CA LEU A 90 7.80 6.35 5.58
C LEU A 90 8.02 5.66 4.23
N LEU A 91 8.33 6.41 3.18
CA LEU A 91 8.65 5.84 1.87
C LEU A 91 9.93 4.99 1.94
N GLY A 92 10.97 5.47 2.62
CA GLY A 92 12.19 4.70 2.87
C GLY A 92 11.94 3.43 3.68
N ALA A 93 11.06 3.47 4.68
CA ALA A 93 10.68 2.26 5.42
C ALA A 93 10.01 1.22 4.51
N PHE A 94 9.18 1.65 3.55
CA PHE A 94 8.59 0.74 2.57
C PHE A 94 9.60 0.21 1.53
N ASP A 95 10.74 0.87 1.31
CA ASP A 95 11.83 0.31 0.50
C ASP A 95 12.42 -0.95 1.16
N ASP A 96 12.49 -0.96 2.48
CA ASP A 96 13.05 -2.07 3.27
C ASP A 96 12.02 -3.16 3.62
N ILE A 97 10.73 -2.85 3.58
CA ILE A 97 9.66 -3.80 3.92
C ILE A 97 9.32 -4.66 2.70
N ALA A 98 9.52 -5.97 2.82
CA ALA A 98 9.09 -6.95 1.82
C ALA A 98 7.58 -7.24 1.92
N LEU A 99 6.75 -6.43 1.25
CA LEU A 99 5.28 -6.55 1.31
C LEU A 99 4.77 -7.91 0.80
N ALA A 100 5.45 -8.49 -0.19
CA ALA A 100 5.10 -9.81 -0.72
C ALA A 100 5.23 -10.92 0.34
N THR A 101 6.27 -10.85 1.17
CA THR A 101 6.49 -11.77 2.29
C THR A 101 5.39 -11.60 3.34
N LEU A 102 5.12 -10.35 3.76
CA LEU A 102 4.06 -10.07 4.73
C LEU A 102 2.67 -10.53 4.26
N ARG A 103 2.36 -10.35 2.96
CA ARG A 103 1.10 -10.84 2.39
C ARG A 103 1.05 -12.36 2.37
N THR A 104 2.14 -13.03 2.00
CA THR A 104 2.23 -14.50 2.02
C THR A 104 1.99 -15.04 3.42
N ASP A 105 2.59 -14.41 4.42
CA ASP A 105 2.41 -14.68 5.83
C ASP A 105 0.97 -14.47 6.30
N ALA A 106 0.32 -13.39 5.85
CA ALA A 106 -1.09 -13.14 6.16
C ALA A 106 -2.02 -14.19 5.51
N VAL A 107 -1.73 -14.61 4.28
CA VAL A 107 -2.49 -15.66 3.57
C VAL A 107 -2.33 -17.02 4.25
N ALA A 108 -1.14 -17.35 4.75
CA ALA A 108 -0.87 -18.59 5.46
C ALA A 108 -1.64 -18.70 6.79
N ARG A 109 -2.07 -17.57 7.38
CA ARG A 109 -2.82 -17.50 8.64
C ARG A 109 -4.35 -17.60 8.48
N ARG A 110 -4.83 -17.99 7.30
CA ARG A 110 -6.27 -18.27 7.11
C ARG A 110 -6.78 -19.28 8.15
N PRO A 111 -8.01 -19.11 8.68
CA PRO A 111 -9.12 -18.30 8.15
C PRO A 111 -9.13 -16.82 8.57
N TRP A 112 -8.06 -16.29 9.16
CA TRP A 112 -8.02 -14.88 9.55
C TRP A 112 -8.16 -13.95 8.34
N PRO A 113 -8.83 -12.78 8.48
CA PRO A 113 -8.96 -11.83 7.38
C PRO A 113 -7.58 -11.32 6.93
N VAL A 114 -7.27 -11.48 5.64
CA VAL A 114 -5.94 -11.18 5.08
C VAL A 114 -5.59 -9.70 5.23
N ARG A 115 -6.48 -8.78 4.81
CA ARG A 115 -6.27 -7.32 4.99
C ARG A 115 -6.00 -6.94 6.44
N ALA A 116 -6.79 -7.46 7.39
CA ALA A 116 -6.64 -7.11 8.81
C ALA A 116 -5.31 -7.64 9.39
N THR A 117 -4.94 -8.87 9.01
CA THR A 117 -3.67 -9.48 9.42
C THR A 117 -2.48 -8.73 8.82
N LEU A 118 -2.53 -8.45 7.52
CA LEU A 118 -1.50 -7.71 6.80
C LEU A 118 -1.34 -6.28 7.34
N ARG A 119 -2.44 -5.61 7.68
CA ARG A 119 -2.44 -4.29 8.33
C ARG A 119 -1.62 -4.32 9.62
N THR A 120 -1.83 -5.33 10.47
CA THR A 120 -1.07 -5.48 11.71
C THR A 120 0.42 -5.71 11.45
N LEU A 121 0.77 -6.58 10.48
CA LEU A 121 2.17 -6.84 10.13
C LEU A 121 2.87 -5.58 9.59
N ILE A 122 2.21 -4.83 8.69
CA ILE A 122 2.73 -3.57 8.15
C ILE A 122 2.90 -2.55 9.28
N TYR A 123 1.90 -2.41 10.15
CA TYR A 123 1.96 -1.48 11.28
C TYR A 123 3.18 -1.76 12.17
N GLN A 124 3.39 -3.02 12.54
CA GLN A 124 4.52 -3.42 13.38
C GLN A 124 5.86 -3.13 12.72
N GLU A 125 6.01 -3.38 11.42
CA GLU A 125 7.25 -3.09 10.70
C GLU A 125 7.53 -1.58 10.59
N LEU A 126 6.49 -0.77 10.39
CA LEU A 126 6.61 0.68 10.36
C LEU A 126 6.89 1.26 11.74
N GLU A 127 6.22 0.79 12.78
CA GLU A 127 6.47 1.20 14.17
C GLU A 127 7.91 0.94 14.59
N LYS A 128 8.46 -0.24 14.27
CA LYS A 128 9.87 -0.57 14.53
C LYS A 128 10.87 0.35 13.81
N ARG A 129 10.50 0.96 12.69
CA ARG A 129 11.40 1.79 11.87
C ARG A 129 11.24 3.28 12.16
N LEU A 130 10.01 3.71 12.38
CA LEU A 130 9.66 5.13 12.51
C LEU A 130 9.59 5.56 13.97
N ASP A 131 9.23 4.67 14.88
CA ASP A 131 9.04 5.00 16.30
C ASP A 131 10.07 4.30 17.20
N ALA A 132 11.00 3.50 16.64
CA ALA A 132 12.11 3.00 17.44
C ALA A 132 12.91 4.18 18.01
N PRO A 133 13.17 4.22 19.33
CA PRO A 133 14.01 5.24 19.90
C PRO A 133 15.37 5.14 19.22
N VAL A 134 15.87 6.27 18.70
CA VAL A 134 17.28 6.41 18.33
C VAL A 134 18.04 5.91 19.55
N ARG A 135 18.59 4.69 19.47
CA ARG A 135 19.47 4.20 20.52
C ARG A 135 20.61 5.20 20.52
N LEU A 136 20.63 6.06 21.53
CA LEU A 136 21.77 6.91 21.82
C LEU A 136 22.97 5.98 21.81
N ALA A 137 23.81 6.10 20.78
CA ALA A 137 25.12 5.51 20.78
C ALA A 137 25.86 6.18 21.94
N VAL A 138 25.96 5.46 23.05
CA VAL A 138 26.87 5.76 24.17
C VAL A 138 28.15 5.00 23.91
#